data_AF-A0A965UKL3-F1
#
_entry.id   AF-A0A965UKL3-F1
#
_cell.length_a   1.000
_cell.length_b   1.000
_cell.length_c   1.000
_cell.angle_alpha   90.00
_cell.angle_beta   90.00
_cell.angle_gamma   90.00
#
_symmetry.space_group_name_H-M   'P 1'
#
loop_
_entity.id
_entity.type
_entity.pdbx_description
1 polymer ?
#
loop_
_entity_poly.entity_id
_entity_poly.type
_entity_poly.pdbx_seq_one_letter_code
_entity_poly.pdbx_strand_id
1 'polypeptide(L)'
;MKRYRSLKRTTAPVVEPVTLAEAKAHCRVDTSADDALIQGYITTAREWVEDYIDRALVTQQLVMKLDAFPPEIDLPRPPMIASGTATAVTITYVTGDAGGTATLSASSYRVDRDSTPGVIRNLYGGSWPSHLLDQNSVTVTWWAGYGDAASVPQRVKSALLMCVHELYEKRGDGSMPVAAMRLLDTVSWGSYT
;
A
#
# COMPACT_ATOMS: atom_id res chain seq x y z
N MET A 1 8.03 -20.04 -0.43
CA MET A 1 7.41 -19.81 -1.76
C MET A 1 7.17 -18.32 -1.90
N LYS A 2 7.69 -17.65 -2.95
CA LYS A 2 7.51 -16.20 -3.13
C LYS A 2 6.03 -15.92 -3.44
N ARG A 3 5.37 -15.08 -2.64
CA ARG A 3 3.92 -14.77 -2.76
C ARG A 3 3.58 -13.96 -4.02
N TYR A 4 4.54 -13.22 -4.56
CA TYR A 4 4.46 -12.46 -5.81
C TYR A 4 5.88 -12.18 -6.34
N ARG A 5 6.00 -11.87 -7.63
CA ARG A 5 7.29 -11.58 -8.27
C ARG A 5 7.68 -10.11 -8.16
N SER A 6 6.70 -9.22 -8.33
CA SER A 6 6.89 -7.78 -8.14
C SER A 6 5.63 -7.14 -7.58
N LEU A 7 5.83 -6.10 -6.78
CA LEU A 7 4.80 -5.21 -6.26
C LEU A 7 5.24 -3.79 -6.61
N LYS A 8 4.37 -3.03 -7.27
CA LYS A 8 4.65 -1.66 -7.70
C LYS A 8 3.45 -0.77 -7.43
N ARG A 9 3.70 0.47 -7.03
CA ARG A 9 2.68 1.52 -6.95
C ARG A 9 2.47 2.13 -8.33
N THR A 10 1.24 2.14 -8.82
CA THR A 10 0.87 2.76 -10.11
C THR A 10 0.26 4.15 -9.93
N THR A 11 -0.42 4.40 -8.82
CA THR A 11 -0.97 5.72 -8.49
C THR A 11 -0.56 6.08 -7.08
N ALA A 12 0.13 7.21 -6.94
CA ALA A 12 0.53 7.74 -5.64
C ALA A 12 -0.68 8.31 -4.87
N PRO A 13 -0.62 8.37 -3.53
CA PRO A 13 -1.60 9.11 -2.75
C PRO A 13 -1.71 10.56 -3.21
N VAL A 14 -2.94 11.05 -3.35
CA VAL A 14 -3.23 12.46 -3.67
C VAL A 14 -3.12 13.35 -2.43
N VAL A 15 -3.21 12.74 -1.25
CA VAL A 15 -3.16 13.41 0.05
C VAL A 15 -2.17 12.67 0.94
N GLU A 16 -1.44 13.42 1.76
CA GLU A 16 -0.51 12.86 2.75
C GLU A 16 -1.22 12.66 4.11
N PRO A 17 -0.80 11.67 4.94
CA PRO A 17 -1.43 11.39 6.24
C PRO A 17 -1.38 12.55 7.24
N VAL A 18 -0.39 13.43 7.08
CA VAL A 18 -0.20 14.64 7.88
C VAL A 18 -0.05 15.84 6.94
N THR A 19 -0.52 16.98 7.39
CA THR A 19 -0.43 18.24 6.67
C THR A 19 0.92 18.92 6.89
N LEU A 20 1.29 19.82 5.98
CA LEU A 20 2.49 20.66 6.13
C LEU A 20 2.43 21.49 7.42
N ALA A 21 1.27 22.02 7.79
CA ALA A 21 1.10 22.81 9.01
C ALA A 21 1.36 21.97 10.28
N GLU A 22 0.86 20.74 10.33
CA GLU A 22 1.13 19.82 11.44
C GLU A 22 2.61 19.46 11.54
N ALA A 23 3.26 19.18 10.40
CA ALA A 23 4.69 18.88 10.35
C ALA A 23 5.54 20.09 10.81
N LYS A 24 5.21 21.29 10.34
CA LYS A 24 5.87 22.54 10.75
C LYS A 24 5.72 22.82 12.23
N ALA A 25 4.50 22.66 12.76
CA ALA A 25 4.24 22.82 14.18
C ALA A 25 5.05 21.81 15.02
N HIS A 26 5.19 20.56 14.54
CA HIS A 26 6.00 19.54 15.21
C HIS A 26 7.50 19.88 15.21
N CYS A 27 8.03 20.36 14.09
CA CYS A 27 9.43 20.78 13.96
C CYS A 27 9.72 22.19 14.52
N ARG A 28 8.69 22.92 15.00
CA ARG A 28 8.79 24.32 15.45
C ARG A 28 9.34 25.27 14.36
N VAL A 29 8.87 25.09 13.13
CA VAL A 29 9.26 25.90 11.96
C VAL A 29 8.14 26.87 11.60
N ASP A 30 8.35 28.16 11.84
CA ASP A 30 7.35 29.21 11.54
C ASP A 30 7.55 29.89 10.17
N THR A 31 8.70 29.66 9.52
CA THR A 31 9.02 30.24 8.20
C THR A 31 8.47 29.40 7.05
N SER A 32 8.22 30.03 5.90
CA SER A 32 7.85 29.35 4.66
C SER A 32 9.04 28.90 3.80
N ALA A 33 10.27 29.24 4.19
CA ALA A 33 11.47 28.90 3.42
C ALA A 33 11.69 27.39 3.27
N ASP A 34 11.26 26.62 4.28
CA ASP A 34 11.46 25.17 4.33
C ASP A 34 10.22 24.38 3.89
N ASP A 35 9.16 25.04 3.41
CA ASP A 35 7.88 24.38 3.09
C ASP A 35 8.07 23.24 2.07
N ALA A 36 8.80 23.50 0.99
CA ALA A 36 9.09 22.49 -0.04
C ALA A 36 9.93 21.33 0.50
N LEU A 37 10.87 21.62 1.40
CA LEU A 37 11.73 20.62 2.02
C LEU A 37 10.94 19.71 2.96
N ILE A 38 10.13 20.30 3.85
CA ILE A 38 9.30 19.56 4.80
C ILE A 38 8.25 18.73 4.05
N GLN A 39 7.68 19.26 2.96
CA GLN A 39 6.76 18.49 2.12
C GLN A 39 7.43 17.26 1.49
N GLY A 40 8.70 17.38 1.07
CA GLY A 40 9.52 16.24 0.66
C GLY A 40 9.69 15.22 1.79
N TYR A 41 10.01 15.68 3.00
CA TYR A 41 10.18 14.80 4.16
C TYR A 41 8.88 14.11 4.60
N ILE A 42 7.72 14.74 4.46
CA ILE A 42 6.43 14.07 4.71
C ILE A 42 6.27 12.88 3.76
N THR A 43 6.59 13.06 2.48
CA THR A 43 6.50 11.99 1.47
C THR A 43 7.48 10.86 1.79
N THR A 44 8.73 11.19 2.09
CA THR A 44 9.76 10.20 2.47
C THR A 44 9.39 9.47 3.76
N ALA A 45 8.87 10.19 4.76
CA ALA A 45 8.43 9.59 6.02
C ALA A 45 7.24 8.65 5.82
N ARG A 46 6.27 9.02 4.96
CA ARG A 46 5.17 8.10 4.58
C ARG A 46 5.73 6.81 3.99
N GLU A 47 6.59 6.90 2.98
CA GLU A 47 7.14 5.72 2.30
C GLU A 47 7.93 4.84 3.27
N TRP A 48 8.73 5.45 4.14
CA TRP A 48 9.49 4.74 5.14
C TRP A 48 8.59 4.01 6.16
N VAL A 49 7.53 4.67 6.62
CA VAL A 49 6.53 4.07 7.51
C VAL A 49 5.78 2.95 6.81
N GLU A 50 5.30 3.16 5.58
CA GLU A 50 4.58 2.16 4.78
C GLU A 50 5.41 0.89 4.58
N ASP A 51 6.71 1.04 4.33
CA ASP A 51 7.65 -0.07 4.19
C ASP A 51 7.94 -0.77 5.51
N TYR A 52 8.00 -0.03 6.62
CA TYR A 52 8.22 -0.62 7.94
C TYR A 52 7.06 -1.49 8.42
N ILE A 53 5.81 -1.02 8.25
CA ILE A 53 4.63 -1.75 8.74
C ILE A 53 4.01 -2.71 7.72
N ASP A 54 4.51 -2.72 6.48
CA ASP A 54 3.94 -3.42 5.34
C ASP A 54 2.44 -3.11 5.14
N ARG A 55 2.08 -1.83 5.24
CA ARG A 55 0.71 -1.32 5.01
C ARG A 55 0.70 -0.12 4.09
N ALA A 56 -0.44 0.11 3.44
CA ALA A 56 -0.72 1.36 2.75
C ALA A 56 -1.42 2.32 3.73
N LEU A 57 -0.99 3.58 3.79
CA LEU A 57 -1.61 4.56 4.70
C LEU A 57 -2.80 5.25 4.05
N VAL A 58 -2.57 5.93 2.94
CA VAL A 58 -3.62 6.64 2.20
C VAL A 58 -3.92 5.91 0.91
N THR A 59 -5.10 6.17 0.35
CA THR A 59 -5.57 5.63 -0.93
C THR A 59 -4.49 5.70 -2.02
N GLN A 60 -4.03 4.54 -2.45
CA GLN A 60 -3.07 4.38 -3.53
C GLN A 60 -3.39 3.12 -4.35
N GLN A 61 -2.96 3.11 -5.60
CA GLN A 61 -3.14 1.95 -6.47
C GLN A 61 -1.86 1.13 -6.52
N LEU A 62 -2.00 -0.16 -6.27
CA LEU A 62 -0.92 -1.13 -6.32
C LEU A 62 -1.17 -2.13 -7.45
N VAL A 63 -0.07 -2.57 -8.05
CA VAL A 63 -0.01 -3.62 -9.05
C VAL A 63 0.98 -4.67 -8.61
N MET A 64 0.54 -5.92 -8.59
CA MET A 64 1.43 -7.05 -8.42
C MET A 64 1.41 -7.95 -9.64
N LYS A 65 2.54 -8.63 -9.86
CA LYS A 65 2.70 -9.62 -10.91
C LYS A 65 3.03 -10.99 -10.32
N LEU A 66 2.36 -12.00 -10.86
CA LEU A 66 2.42 -13.41 -10.48
C LEU A 66 2.76 -14.23 -11.73
N ASP A 67 3.43 -15.36 -11.53
CA ASP A 67 3.81 -16.25 -12.63
C ASP A 67 2.63 -17.16 -13.04
N ALA A 68 1.74 -17.48 -12.11
CA ALA A 68 0.53 -18.27 -12.35
C ALA A 68 -0.56 -17.90 -11.35
N PHE A 69 -1.81 -18.31 -11.60
CA PHE A 69 -2.91 -18.16 -10.65
C PHE A 69 -2.74 -19.12 -9.44
N PRO A 70 -2.56 -18.61 -8.21
CA PRO A 70 -2.61 -19.44 -7.00
C PRO A 70 -4.06 -19.82 -6.63
N PRO A 71 -4.28 -20.78 -5.72
CA PRO A 71 -5.63 -21.12 -5.25
C PRO A 71 -6.35 -19.91 -4.63
N GLU A 72 -5.63 -19.10 -3.86
CA GLU A 72 -6.09 -17.83 -3.31
C GLU A 72 -5.01 -16.76 -3.57
N ILE A 73 -5.44 -15.56 -3.92
CA ILE A 73 -4.55 -14.43 -4.22
C ILE A 73 -4.57 -13.49 -3.02
N ASP A 74 -3.49 -13.49 -2.24
CA ASP A 74 -3.29 -12.53 -1.15
C ASP A 74 -2.86 -11.17 -1.70
N LEU A 75 -3.53 -10.10 -1.27
CA LEU A 75 -3.23 -8.73 -1.64
C LEU A 75 -2.31 -8.09 -0.59
N PRO A 76 -1.00 -7.91 -0.88
CA PRO A 76 -0.08 -7.29 0.08
C PRO A 76 -0.45 -5.82 0.36
N ARG A 77 0.14 -5.24 1.41
CA ARG A 77 -0.08 -3.85 1.87
C ARG A 77 -1.54 -3.55 2.25
N PRO A 78 -2.11 -4.23 3.28
CA PRO A 78 -3.43 -3.89 3.81
C PRO A 78 -3.46 -2.47 4.43
N PRO A 79 -4.64 -1.90 4.71
CA PRO A 79 -5.96 -2.42 4.36
C PRO A 79 -6.29 -2.24 2.88
N MET A 80 -7.20 -3.07 2.37
CA MET A 80 -7.80 -2.84 1.06
C MET A 80 -8.96 -1.85 1.20
N ILE A 81 -9.15 -0.97 0.23
CA ILE A 81 -10.27 -0.02 0.27
C ILE A 81 -11.59 -0.77 0.11
N ALA A 82 -12.42 -0.74 1.15
CA ALA A 82 -13.69 -1.44 1.22
C ALA A 82 -14.85 -0.68 0.57
N SER A 83 -14.80 0.67 0.55
CA SER A 83 -15.91 1.52 0.13
C SER A 83 -15.44 2.76 -0.64
N GLY A 84 -16.32 3.29 -1.50
CA GLY A 84 -16.08 4.51 -2.29
C GLY A 84 -15.67 4.24 -3.75
N THR A 85 -15.20 5.28 -4.43
CA THR A 85 -14.91 5.25 -5.88
C THR A 85 -13.66 4.43 -6.21
N ALA A 86 -12.72 4.31 -5.28
CA ALA A 86 -11.44 3.59 -5.45
C ALA A 86 -11.53 2.15 -4.94
N THR A 87 -12.51 1.37 -5.39
CA THR A 87 -12.75 -0.03 -4.94
C THR A 87 -12.53 -1.09 -6.03
N ALA A 88 -12.16 -0.63 -7.23
CA ALA A 88 -11.94 -1.49 -8.38
C ALA A 88 -10.77 -2.44 -8.17
N VAL A 89 -10.98 -3.70 -8.56
CA VAL A 89 -9.93 -4.71 -8.70
C VAL A 89 -9.93 -5.16 -10.14
N THR A 90 -8.74 -5.24 -10.74
CA THR A 90 -8.58 -5.68 -12.11
C THR A 90 -7.55 -6.79 -12.14
N ILE A 91 -7.92 -7.91 -12.76
CA ILE A 91 -7.03 -9.05 -12.98
C ILE A 91 -6.86 -9.19 -14.48
N THR A 92 -5.64 -9.07 -14.96
CA THR A 92 -5.28 -9.36 -16.35
C THR A 92 -4.34 -10.54 -16.39
N TYR A 93 -4.44 -11.34 -17.45
CA TYR A 93 -3.62 -12.52 -17.63
C TYR A 93 -3.24 -12.70 -19.10
N VAL A 94 -2.12 -13.37 -19.34
CA VAL A 94 -1.62 -13.67 -20.68
C VAL A 94 -2.28 -14.95 -21.22
N THR A 95 -2.83 -14.86 -22.42
CA THR A 95 -3.51 -15.96 -23.14
C THR A 95 -2.66 -16.45 -24.31
N GLY A 96 -2.42 -17.77 -24.35
CA GLY A 96 -1.75 -18.45 -25.45
C GLY A 96 -0.28 -18.08 -25.64
N ASP A 97 0.39 -18.79 -26.54
CA ASP A 97 1.83 -18.64 -26.77
C ASP A 97 2.20 -17.36 -27.54
N ALA A 98 1.21 -16.68 -28.12
CA ALA A 98 1.38 -15.43 -28.86
C ALA A 98 1.40 -14.17 -27.97
N GLY A 99 1.27 -14.32 -26.64
CA GLY A 99 1.37 -13.20 -25.69
C GLY A 99 0.15 -12.28 -25.65
N GLY A 100 -1.02 -12.75 -26.08
CA GLY A 100 -2.27 -11.99 -25.96
C GLY A 100 -2.60 -11.70 -24.49
N THR A 101 -3.31 -10.61 -24.20
CA THR A 101 -3.75 -10.31 -22.82
C THR A 101 -5.27 -10.29 -22.74
N ALA A 102 -5.81 -10.89 -21.69
CA ALA A 102 -7.23 -10.89 -21.38
C ALA A 102 -7.47 -10.32 -19.99
N THR A 103 -8.62 -9.68 -19.80
CA THR A 103 -9.07 -9.21 -18.48
C THR A 103 -10.11 -10.19 -17.95
N LEU A 104 -9.90 -10.68 -16.72
CA LEU A 104 -10.86 -11.54 -16.05
C LEU A 104 -12.07 -10.71 -15.61
N SER A 105 -13.27 -11.19 -15.92
CA SER A 105 -14.51 -10.53 -15.50
C SER A 105 -14.60 -10.45 -13.98
N ALA A 106 -15.01 -9.29 -13.46
CA ALA A 106 -15.27 -9.10 -12.02
C ALA A 106 -16.37 -10.03 -11.48
N SER A 107 -17.19 -10.60 -12.36
CA SER A 107 -18.20 -11.61 -12.00
C SER A 107 -17.64 -13.02 -11.81
N SER A 108 -16.37 -13.27 -12.16
CA SER A 108 -15.76 -14.61 -12.09
C SER A 108 -15.05 -14.87 -10.76
N TYR A 109 -14.83 -13.85 -9.94
CA TYR A 109 -14.12 -13.94 -8.67
C TYR A 109 -14.83 -13.14 -7.58
N ARG A 110 -14.56 -13.49 -6.33
CA ARG A 110 -14.93 -12.72 -5.14
C ARG A 110 -13.69 -12.08 -4.53
N VAL A 111 -13.88 -10.90 -3.97
CA VAL A 111 -12.83 -10.17 -3.25
C VAL A 111 -13.28 -10.05 -1.80
N ASP A 112 -12.55 -10.68 -0.90
CA ASP A 112 -12.67 -10.48 0.53
C ASP A 112 -11.83 -9.26 0.92
N ARG A 113 -12.53 -8.19 1.30
CA ARG A 113 -11.92 -6.90 1.70
C ARG A 113 -11.81 -6.75 3.22
N ASP A 114 -12.45 -7.65 3.98
CA ASP A 114 -12.46 -7.62 5.45
C ASP A 114 -11.26 -8.37 6.01
N SER A 115 -10.80 -9.40 5.30
CA SER A 115 -9.55 -10.08 5.62
C SER A 115 -8.36 -9.12 5.57
N THR A 116 -7.42 -9.30 6.50
CA THR A 116 -6.16 -8.55 6.53
C THR A 116 -4.97 -9.52 6.43
N PRO A 117 -4.39 -9.74 5.24
CA PRO A 117 -4.56 -9.01 3.99
C PRO A 117 -5.86 -9.36 3.25
N GLY A 118 -6.27 -8.48 2.33
CA GLY A 118 -7.42 -8.76 1.45
C GLY A 118 -7.12 -9.94 0.54
N VAL A 119 -8.13 -10.74 0.20
CA VAL A 119 -7.95 -12.00 -0.54
C VAL A 119 -8.89 -12.07 -1.74
N ILE A 120 -8.39 -12.50 -2.89
CA ILE A 120 -9.21 -12.81 -4.06
C ILE A 120 -9.31 -14.32 -4.25
N ARG A 121 -10.53 -14.81 -4.47
CA ARG A 121 -10.84 -16.22 -4.68
C ARG A 121 -11.81 -16.39 -5.84
N ASN A 122 -11.77 -17.52 -6.53
CA ASN A 122 -12.82 -17.88 -7.49
C ASN A 122 -14.17 -18.05 -6.79
N LEU A 123 -15.26 -17.86 -7.53
CA LEU A 123 -16.59 -18.24 -7.08
C LEU A 123 -16.69 -19.73 -6.75
N TYR A 124 -17.68 -20.11 -5.95
CA TYR A 124 -17.92 -21.51 -5.60
C TYR A 124 -18.15 -22.34 -6.87
N GLY A 125 -17.38 -23.42 -7.03
CA GLY A 125 -17.41 -24.27 -8.24
C GLY A 125 -16.72 -23.68 -9.47
N GLY A 126 -16.14 -22.48 -9.38
CA GLY A 126 -15.36 -21.85 -10.44
C GLY A 126 -13.88 -22.21 -10.41
N SER A 127 -13.22 -22.14 -11.56
CA SER A 127 -11.78 -22.30 -11.71
C SER A 127 -11.17 -21.07 -12.38
N TRP A 128 -9.88 -20.84 -12.15
CA TRP A 128 -9.14 -19.80 -12.87
C TRP A 128 -9.08 -20.15 -14.37
N PRO A 129 -9.08 -19.15 -15.26
CA PRO A 129 -8.96 -19.41 -16.70
C PRO A 129 -7.59 -20.03 -17.04
N SER A 130 -7.53 -20.73 -18.17
CA SER A 130 -6.24 -21.13 -18.73
C SER A 130 -5.45 -19.88 -19.09
N HIS A 131 -4.18 -19.87 -18.71
CA HIS A 131 -3.25 -18.78 -18.95
C HIS A 131 -1.90 -19.38 -19.33
N LEU A 132 -1.04 -18.56 -19.92
CA LEU A 132 0.34 -18.95 -20.15
C LEU A 132 1.06 -19.17 -18.81
N LEU A 133 1.79 -20.28 -18.68
CA LEU A 133 2.60 -20.58 -17.50
C LEU A 133 4.02 -20.04 -17.68
N ASP A 134 4.12 -18.71 -17.77
CA ASP A 134 5.39 -18.00 -17.90
C ASP A 134 5.51 -16.87 -16.86
N GLN A 135 6.66 -16.22 -16.82
CA GLN A 135 6.99 -15.17 -15.87
C GLN A 135 6.06 -13.96 -16.03
N ASN A 136 5.51 -13.46 -14.91
CA ASN A 136 4.60 -12.31 -14.89
C ASN A 136 3.29 -12.50 -15.70
N SER A 137 2.83 -13.74 -15.89
CA SER A 137 1.64 -14.02 -16.71
C SER A 137 0.33 -13.53 -16.11
N VAL A 138 0.28 -13.26 -14.81
CA VAL A 138 -0.91 -12.72 -14.13
C VAL A 138 -0.56 -11.39 -13.48
N THR A 139 -1.36 -10.37 -13.75
CA THR A 139 -1.23 -9.03 -13.18
C THR A 139 -2.51 -8.69 -12.42
N VAL A 140 -2.37 -8.27 -11.16
CA VAL A 140 -3.48 -7.87 -10.30
C VAL A 140 -3.28 -6.42 -9.90
N THR A 141 -4.30 -5.60 -10.13
CA THR A 141 -4.33 -4.18 -9.79
C THR A 141 -5.45 -3.95 -8.78
N TRP A 142 -5.15 -3.29 -7.67
CA TRP A 142 -6.14 -2.97 -6.63
C TRP A 142 -5.81 -1.65 -5.94
N TRP A 143 -6.77 -1.15 -5.16
CA TRP A 143 -6.61 0.02 -4.33
C TRP A 143 -6.40 -0.37 -2.86
N ALA A 144 -5.36 0.19 -2.26
CA ALA A 144 -4.96 -0.05 -0.88
C ALA A 144 -4.89 1.28 -0.11
N GLY A 145 -5.03 1.21 1.21
CA GLY A 145 -4.97 2.36 2.12
C GLY A 145 -6.20 2.44 3.02
N TYR A 146 -6.09 3.23 4.10
CA TYR A 146 -7.20 3.49 5.02
C TYR A 146 -8.30 4.37 4.40
N GLY A 147 -8.09 4.92 3.20
CA GLY A 147 -8.98 5.87 2.57
C GLY A 147 -8.36 7.26 2.56
N ASP A 148 -8.96 8.18 3.32
CA ASP A 148 -8.48 9.56 3.47
C ASP A 148 -7.43 9.69 4.60
N ALA A 149 -6.83 10.88 4.71
CA ALA A 149 -5.89 11.16 5.78
C ALA A 149 -6.55 11.06 7.18
N ALA A 150 -7.84 11.32 7.32
CA ALA A 150 -8.55 11.24 8.60
C ALA A 150 -8.66 9.80 9.12
N SER A 151 -8.80 8.83 8.21
CA SER A 151 -8.92 7.41 8.51
C SER A 151 -7.61 6.74 8.94
N VAL A 152 -6.47 7.41 8.73
CA VAL A 152 -5.17 6.91 9.19
C VAL A 152 -5.10 6.98 10.73
N PRO A 153 -4.76 5.87 11.43
CA PRO A 153 -4.70 5.86 12.89
C PRO A 153 -3.76 6.93 13.47
N GLN A 154 -4.19 7.59 14.55
CA GLN A 154 -3.44 8.68 15.15
C GLN A 154 -2.01 8.28 15.55
N ARG A 155 -1.81 7.04 16.00
CA ARG A 155 -0.48 6.49 16.35
C ARG A 155 0.48 6.52 15.17
N VAL A 156 -0.02 6.20 13.97
CA VAL A 156 0.77 6.23 12.73
C VAL A 156 1.10 7.68 12.35
N LYS A 157 0.14 8.60 12.47
CA LYS A 157 0.40 10.04 12.24
C LYS A 157 1.47 10.57 13.17
N SER A 158 1.41 10.23 14.46
CA SER A 158 2.45 10.60 15.44
C SER A 158 3.81 10.02 15.09
N ALA A 159 3.89 8.75 14.69
CA ALA A 159 5.14 8.12 14.26
C ALA A 159 5.71 8.80 13.00
N LEU A 160 4.86 9.17 12.04
CA LEU A 160 5.26 9.88 10.82
C LEU A 160 5.83 11.26 11.15
N LEU A 161 5.20 12.02 12.04
CA LEU A 161 5.73 13.32 12.52
C LEU A 161 7.11 13.19 13.17
N MET A 162 7.33 12.15 13.99
CA MET A 162 8.65 11.88 14.57
C MET A 162 9.70 11.57 13.49
N CYS A 163 9.32 10.83 12.44
CA CYS A 163 10.21 10.56 11.31
C CYS A 163 10.52 11.84 10.51
N VAL A 164 9.53 12.71 10.31
CA VAL A 164 9.74 14.01 9.62
C VAL A 164 10.71 14.88 10.42
N HIS A 165 10.56 14.96 11.74
CA HIS A 165 11.49 15.70 12.59
C HIS A 165 12.92 15.16 12.49
N GLU A 166 13.08 13.84 12.56
CA GLU A 166 14.39 13.19 12.42
C GLU A 166 15.05 13.47 11.05
N LEU A 167 14.28 13.39 9.96
CA LEU A 167 14.76 13.69 8.62
C LEU A 167 15.17 15.16 8.46
N TYR A 168 14.43 16.06 9.09
CA TYR A 168 14.72 17.49 9.08
C TYR A 168 15.98 17.86 9.89
N GLU A 169 16.11 17.32 11.10
CA GLU A 169 17.26 17.59 11.99
C GLU A 169 18.55 16.95 11.48
N LYS A 170 18.51 15.68 11.06
CA LYS A 170 19.73 14.90 10.76
C LYS A 170 20.11 14.86 9.28
N ARG A 171 19.23 15.32 8.37
CA ARG A 171 19.50 15.52 6.93
C ARG A 171 20.22 14.36 6.21
N GLY A 172 19.99 13.11 6.60
CA GLY A 172 20.48 11.93 5.85
C GLY A 172 21.14 10.82 6.67
N ASP A 173 21.45 11.04 7.95
CA ASP A 173 22.06 10.02 8.84
C ASP A 173 21.09 9.51 9.92
N GLY A 174 19.80 9.80 9.76
CA GLY A 174 18.74 9.43 10.70
C GLY A 174 18.24 8.01 10.49
N SER A 175 18.11 7.25 11.57
CA SER A 175 17.38 5.98 11.58
C SER A 175 15.94 6.22 12.09
N MET A 176 15.03 5.27 11.86
CA MET A 176 13.65 5.48 12.30
C MET A 176 13.64 5.63 13.83
N PRO A 177 13.07 6.70 14.39
CA PRO A 177 13.10 6.91 15.82
C PRO A 177 12.51 5.72 16.57
N VAL A 178 13.17 5.26 17.63
CA VAL A 178 12.72 4.09 18.42
C VAL A 178 11.30 4.30 18.97
N ALA A 179 10.94 5.54 19.31
CA ALA A 179 9.58 5.88 19.71
C ALA A 179 8.55 5.67 18.59
N ALA A 180 8.91 6.03 17.35
CA ALA A 180 8.08 5.76 16.17
C ALA A 180 7.95 4.25 15.93
N MET A 181 9.05 3.50 15.98
CA MET A 181 9.02 2.02 15.84
C MET A 181 8.06 1.37 16.85
N ARG A 182 8.14 1.73 18.14
CA ARG A 182 7.25 1.19 19.18
C ARG A 182 5.77 1.46 18.91
N LEU A 183 5.43 2.62 18.34
CA LEU A 183 4.06 2.92 17.94
C LEU A 183 3.64 2.08 16.74
N LEU A 184 4.54 1.92 15.76
CA LEU A 184 4.30 1.20 14.52
C LEU A 184 4.23 -0.32 14.70
N ASP A 185 4.99 -0.90 15.64
CA ASP A 185 4.97 -2.33 15.94
C ASP A 185 3.57 -2.81 16.37
N THR A 186 2.79 -1.95 17.01
CA THR A 186 1.38 -2.27 17.37
C THR A 186 0.43 -2.31 16.19
N VAL A 187 0.85 -1.77 15.04
CA VAL A 187 0.05 -1.68 13.81
C VAL A 187 0.68 -2.51 12.69
N SER A 188 1.88 -3.05 12.88
CA SER A 188 2.57 -3.86 11.87
C SER A 188 1.73 -5.07 11.47
N TRP A 189 1.87 -5.50 10.23
CA TRP A 189 1.13 -6.66 9.76
C TRP A 189 1.62 -7.93 10.48
N GLY A 190 0.71 -8.61 11.18
CA GLY A 190 1.01 -9.83 11.95
C GLY A 190 1.17 -9.63 13.47
N SER A 191 1.08 -8.40 13.99
CA SER A 191 1.18 -8.11 15.43
C SER A 191 -0.16 -8.18 16.20
N TYR A 192 -1.17 -8.85 15.64
CA TYR A 192 -2.46 -9.04 16.29
C TYR A 192 -2.32 -9.97 17.50
N THR A 193 -2.20 -9.39 18.70
CA THR A 193 -2.60 -10.02 19.98
C THR A 193 -4.08 -9.88 20.20
#